data_AF-A0A924QN43-F1
#
_entry.id   AF-A0A924QN43-F1
#
_cell.length_a   1.000
_cell.length_b   1.000
_cell.length_c   1.000
_cell.angle_alpha   90.00
_cell.angle_beta   90.00
_cell.angle_gamma   90.00
#
_symmetry.space_group_name_H-M   'P 1'
#
loop_
_entity.id
_entity.type
_entity.pdbx_description
1 polymer ?
#
loop_
_entity_poly.entity_id
_entity_poly.type
_entity_poly.pdbx_seq_one_letter_code
_entity_poly.pdbx_strand_id
1 'polypeptide(L)'
;MSEVVHAEHSNDGAVKEIWKVTGILTVLTLIELALGFYMMKLTDHKVILGIKGTIVILMMVKAFYIVGYFMHLKHELKNLIMTVVVPLLLFVWFIIAFLYEGNSYKNLRNTYDPYKKAQTEIKVAKKEEGHGAEKHKAVE
;
A
#
# COMPACT_ATOMS: atom_id res chain seq x y z
N MET A 1 -35.83 41.58 -25.28
CA MET A 1 -36.54 40.79 -24.25
C MET A 1 -36.03 39.36 -24.35
N SER A 2 -35.40 38.89 -23.27
CA SER A 2 -35.01 37.50 -22.95
C SER A 2 -34.24 36.67 -23.98
N GLU A 3 -32.93 36.72 -23.84
CA GLU A 3 -32.03 35.57 -23.64
C GLU A 3 -32.74 34.27 -23.18
N VAL A 4 -32.62 33.19 -23.95
CA VAL A 4 -32.20 31.83 -23.52
C VAL A 4 -32.21 30.92 -24.75
N VAL A 5 -31.08 30.85 -25.46
CA VAL A 5 -30.86 29.79 -26.45
C VAL A 5 -30.33 28.59 -25.67
N HIS A 6 -31.18 27.57 -25.55
CA HIS A 6 -30.88 26.29 -24.89
C HIS A 6 -29.63 25.63 -25.49
N ALA A 7 -28.51 25.71 -24.78
CA ALA A 7 -27.31 24.92 -25.02
C ALA A 7 -27.38 23.63 -24.19
N GLU A 8 -28.15 22.63 -24.64
CA GLU A 8 -28.37 21.38 -23.87
C GLU A 8 -28.02 20.08 -24.65
N HIS A 9 -27.07 20.12 -25.58
CA HIS A 9 -26.78 18.97 -26.45
C HIS A 9 -25.36 18.38 -26.38
N SER A 10 -24.63 18.55 -25.26
CA SER A 10 -23.26 18.01 -25.14
C SER A 10 -22.90 17.28 -23.84
N ASN A 11 -23.79 17.21 -22.83
CA ASN A 11 -23.47 16.55 -21.55
C ASN A 11 -23.99 15.12 -21.39
N ASP A 12 -24.97 14.69 -22.19
CA ASP A 12 -25.68 13.42 -21.94
C ASP A 12 -24.78 12.18 -22.13
N GLY A 13 -23.85 12.24 -23.09
CA GLY A 13 -22.88 11.17 -23.36
C GLY A 13 -21.88 10.95 -22.22
N ALA A 14 -21.33 12.03 -21.67
CA ALA A 14 -20.34 11.98 -20.59
C ALA A 14 -20.97 11.51 -19.27
N VAL A 15 -22.17 12.02 -18.94
CA VAL A 15 -22.90 11.62 -17.73
C VAL A 15 -23.26 10.12 -17.78
N LYS A 16 -23.67 9.61 -18.95
CA LYS A 16 -23.98 8.19 -19.13
C LYS A 16 -22.76 7.28 -18.95
N GLU A 17 -21.60 7.71 -19.41
CA GLU A 17 -20.36 6.97 -19.23
C GLU A 17 -19.92 6.92 -17.75
N ILE A 18 -20.04 8.04 -17.04
CA ILE A 18 -19.77 8.13 -15.59
C ILE A 18 -20.68 7.16 -14.81
N TRP A 19 -21.97 7.13 -15.12
CA TRP A 19 -22.92 6.21 -14.47
C TRP A 19 -22.59 4.74 -14.74
N LYS A 20 -22.16 4.40 -15.97
CA LYS A 20 -21.73 3.04 -16.31
C LYS A 20 -20.49 2.62 -15.51
N VAL A 21 -19.50 3.50 -15.44
CA VAL A 21 -18.24 3.28 -14.70
C VAL A 21 -18.51 3.13 -13.21
N THR A 22 -19.31 4.03 -12.65
CA THR A 22 -19.70 4.01 -11.24
C THR A 22 -20.46 2.74 -10.90
N GLY A 23 -21.37 2.28 -11.78
CA GLY A 23 -22.06 1.00 -11.61
C GLY A 23 -21.11 -0.19 -11.56
N ILE A 24 -20.19 -0.28 -12.53
CA ILE A 24 -19.18 -1.37 -12.59
C ILE A 24 -18.29 -1.35 -11.33
N LEU A 25 -17.82 -0.18 -10.93
CA LEU A 25 -16.96 -0.01 -9.77
C LEU A 25 -17.67 -0.34 -8.45
N THR A 26 -18.95 0.00 -8.35
CA THR A 26 -19.79 -0.35 -7.20
C THR A 26 -19.94 -1.85 -7.08
N VAL A 27 -20.25 -2.54 -8.19
CA VAL A 27 -20.36 -4.01 -8.20
C VAL A 27 -19.03 -4.66 -7.82
N LEU A 28 -17.91 -4.20 -8.37
CA LEU A 28 -16.57 -4.69 -8.04
C LEU A 28 -16.28 -4.53 -6.54
N THR A 29 -16.63 -3.36 -5.97
CA THR A 29 -16.44 -3.07 -4.54
C THR A 29 -17.34 -3.95 -3.65
N LEU A 30 -18.57 -4.22 -4.06
CA LEU A 30 -19.46 -5.13 -3.32
C LEU A 30 -18.92 -6.58 -3.32
N ILE A 31 -18.39 -7.05 -4.46
CA ILE A 31 -17.77 -8.39 -4.56
C ILE A 31 -16.55 -8.46 -3.66
N GLU A 32 -15.69 -7.44 -3.67
CA GLU A 32 -14.51 -7.34 -2.81
C GLU A 32 -14.88 -7.41 -1.32
N LEU A 33 -15.91 -6.65 -0.91
CA LEU A 33 -16.41 -6.66 0.47
C LEU A 33 -16.98 -8.03 0.86
N ALA A 34 -17.76 -8.66 -0.03
CA ALA A 34 -18.32 -9.98 0.19
C ALA A 34 -17.23 -11.05 0.35
N LEU A 35 -16.17 -11.00 -0.47
CA LEU A 35 -14.99 -11.87 -0.32
C LEU A 35 -14.27 -11.63 1.02
N GLY A 36 -14.16 -10.37 1.44
CA GLY A 36 -13.61 -10.00 2.76
C GLY A 36 -14.41 -10.59 3.92
N PHE A 37 -15.74 -10.54 3.86
CA PHE A 37 -16.60 -11.18 4.85
C PHE A 37 -16.54 -12.71 4.79
N TYR A 38 -16.47 -13.30 3.59
CA TYR A 38 -16.33 -14.75 3.42
C TYR A 38 -15.03 -15.27 4.05
N MET A 39 -13.94 -14.52 3.92
CA MET A 39 -12.67 -14.83 4.56
C MET A 39 -12.77 -14.99 6.08
N MET A 40 -13.66 -14.25 6.78
CA MET A 40 -13.83 -14.37 8.23
C MET A 40 -14.43 -15.72 8.67
N LYS A 41 -15.12 -16.43 7.77
CA LYS A 41 -15.74 -17.73 8.06
C LYS A 41 -14.80 -18.91 7.80
N LEU A 42 -13.65 -18.67 7.18
CA LEU A 42 -12.69 -19.71 6.81
C LEU A 42 -11.61 -19.83 7.88
N THR A 43 -11.22 -21.07 8.20
CA THR A 43 -10.17 -21.39 9.17
C THR A 43 -8.85 -21.84 8.51
N ASP A 44 -8.87 -22.13 7.21
CA ASP A 44 -7.69 -22.59 6.48
C ASP A 44 -6.79 -21.41 6.07
N HIS A 45 -5.57 -21.39 6.61
CA HIS A 45 -4.60 -20.33 6.41
C HIS A 45 -4.18 -20.14 4.94
N LYS A 46 -4.16 -21.22 4.14
CA LYS A 46 -3.78 -21.14 2.73
C LYS A 46 -4.87 -20.46 1.89
N VAL A 47 -6.13 -20.75 2.20
CA VAL A 47 -7.28 -20.18 1.50
C VAL A 47 -7.44 -18.69 1.87
N ILE A 48 -7.21 -18.35 3.14
CA ILE A 48 -7.20 -16.95 3.60
C ILE A 48 -6.13 -16.13 2.86
N LEU A 49 -4.91 -16.66 2.72
CA LEU A 49 -3.84 -15.99 1.97
C LEU A 49 -4.20 -15.79 0.49
N GLY A 50 -4.81 -16.78 -0.14
CA GLY A 50 -5.32 -16.67 -1.52
C GLY A 50 -6.36 -15.58 -1.67
N ILE A 51 -7.36 -15.54 -0.78
CA ILE A 51 -8.42 -14.52 -0.80
C ILE A 51 -7.85 -13.12 -0.54
N LYS A 52 -6.91 -12.97 0.40
CA LYS A 52 -6.19 -11.70 0.60
C LYS A 52 -5.51 -11.22 -0.68
N GLY A 53 -4.82 -12.11 -1.39
CA GLY A 53 -4.21 -11.81 -2.67
C GLY A 53 -5.25 -11.33 -3.70
N THR A 54 -6.37 -12.04 -3.82
CA THR A 54 -7.47 -11.67 -4.72
C THR A 54 -8.05 -10.30 -4.38
N ILE A 55 -8.27 -10.00 -3.09
CA ILE A 55 -8.76 -8.68 -2.64
C ILE A 55 -7.78 -7.58 -3.04
N VAL A 56 -6.47 -7.79 -2.85
CA VAL A 56 -5.45 -6.80 -3.25
C VAL A 56 -5.44 -6.60 -4.78
N ILE A 57 -5.59 -7.66 -5.57
CA ILE A 57 -5.66 -7.55 -7.02
C ILE A 57 -6.91 -6.78 -7.45
N LEU A 58 -8.08 -7.09 -6.87
CA LEU A 58 -9.33 -6.36 -7.14
C LEU A 58 -9.21 -4.87 -6.77
N MET A 59 -8.55 -4.56 -5.65
CA MET A 59 -8.23 -3.18 -5.24
C MET A 59 -7.36 -2.46 -6.27
N MET A 60 -6.35 -3.14 -6.83
CA MET A 60 -5.53 -2.54 -7.90
C MET A 60 -6.35 -2.32 -9.17
N VAL A 61 -7.09 -3.34 -9.62
CA VAL A 61 -7.92 -3.25 -10.83
C VAL A 61 -8.90 -2.09 -10.73
N LYS A 62 -9.59 -1.94 -9.60
CA LYS A 62 -10.55 -0.86 -9.41
C LYS A 62 -9.89 0.52 -9.41
N ALA A 63 -8.69 0.65 -8.82
CA ALA A 63 -7.93 1.89 -8.84
C ALA A 63 -7.51 2.27 -10.28
N PHE A 64 -7.01 1.31 -11.07
CA PHE A 64 -6.69 1.55 -12.48
C PHE A 64 -7.94 1.89 -13.31
N TYR A 65 -9.07 1.26 -13.03
CA TYR A 65 -10.34 1.54 -13.70
C TYR A 65 -10.83 2.96 -13.40
N ILE A 66 -10.73 3.41 -12.14
CA ILE A 66 -11.06 4.79 -11.74
C ILE A 66 -10.18 5.78 -12.50
N VAL A 67 -8.86 5.60 -12.46
CA VAL A 67 -7.91 6.51 -13.11
C VAL A 67 -8.13 6.55 -14.62
N GLY A 68 -8.33 5.40 -15.27
CA GLY A 68 -8.53 5.32 -16.71
C GLY A 68 -9.83 5.97 -17.20
N TYR A 69 -10.94 5.78 -16.47
CA TYR A 69 -12.26 6.26 -16.91
C TYR A 69 -12.64 7.65 -16.39
N PHE A 70 -12.43 7.95 -15.10
CA PHE A 70 -12.79 9.27 -14.55
C PHE A 70 -11.91 10.40 -15.06
N MET A 71 -10.76 10.08 -15.65
CA MET A 71 -9.89 11.07 -16.26
C MET A 71 -10.10 11.19 -17.78
N HIS A 72 -11.19 10.69 -18.37
CA HIS A 72 -11.48 10.85 -19.82
C HIS A 72 -10.27 10.51 -20.72
N LEU A 73 -9.45 9.57 -20.28
CA LEU A 73 -8.11 9.46 -20.80
C LEU A 73 -8.16 8.89 -22.24
N LYS A 74 -9.00 7.90 -22.48
CA LYS A 74 -9.03 7.08 -23.71
C LYS A 74 -9.01 7.86 -25.05
N HIS A 75 -9.61 9.05 -25.08
CA HIS A 75 -9.62 10.09 -26.12
C HIS A 75 -8.34 10.93 -26.36
N GLU A 76 -7.91 11.62 -25.29
CA GLU A 76 -7.15 12.89 -25.32
C GLU A 76 -5.89 12.86 -24.41
N LEU A 77 -5.42 11.63 -24.16
CA LEU A 77 -4.73 11.14 -22.96
C LEU A 77 -3.43 11.80 -22.47
N LYS A 78 -2.64 12.46 -23.33
CA LYS A 78 -1.23 12.72 -22.96
C LYS A 78 -1.05 13.80 -21.89
N ASN A 79 -1.81 14.89 -21.97
CA ASN A 79 -1.63 16.01 -21.04
C ASN A 79 -2.23 15.74 -19.67
N LEU A 80 -3.36 15.02 -19.61
CA LEU A 80 -4.06 14.72 -18.36
C LEU A 80 -3.44 13.56 -17.59
N ILE A 81 -2.79 12.59 -18.26
CA ILE A 81 -1.95 11.62 -17.56
C ILE A 81 -0.81 12.31 -16.82
N MET A 82 -0.19 13.32 -17.44
CA MET A 82 0.97 13.99 -16.86
C MET A 82 0.63 14.68 -15.53
N THR A 83 -0.53 15.35 -15.44
CA THR A 83 -0.96 16.04 -14.21
C THR A 83 -1.29 15.11 -13.06
N VAL A 84 -1.51 13.82 -13.32
CA VAL A 84 -1.88 12.81 -12.32
C VAL A 84 -0.69 11.93 -11.96
N VAL A 85 0.10 11.55 -12.97
CA VAL A 85 1.32 10.76 -12.80
C VAL A 85 2.39 11.56 -12.06
N VAL A 86 2.51 12.87 -12.31
CA VAL A 86 3.51 13.70 -11.61
C VAL A 86 3.27 13.73 -10.09
N PRO A 87 2.07 14.07 -9.56
CA PRO A 87 1.79 13.99 -8.13
C PRO A 87 1.96 12.57 -7.56
N LEU A 88 1.55 11.53 -8.30
CA LEU A 88 1.70 10.14 -7.88
C LEU A 88 3.18 9.72 -7.74
N LEU A 89 4.01 10.07 -8.73
CA LEU A 89 5.45 9.81 -8.70
C LEU A 89 6.11 10.56 -7.56
N LEU A 90 5.74 11.82 -7.35
CA LEU A 90 6.25 12.63 -6.25
C LEU A 90 5.88 12.01 -4.89
N PHE A 91 4.65 11.51 -4.74
CA PHE A 91 4.20 10.83 -3.54
C PHE A 91 4.96 9.52 -3.27
N VAL A 92 5.13 8.67 -4.29
CA VAL A 92 5.90 7.41 -4.16
C VAL A 92 7.37 7.71 -3.83
N TRP A 93 7.96 8.72 -4.47
CA TRP A 93 9.32 9.16 -4.18
C TRP A 93 9.46 9.67 -2.73
N PHE A 94 8.49 10.45 -2.24
CA PHE A 94 8.44 10.91 -0.85
C PHE A 94 8.37 9.75 0.15
N ILE A 95 7.55 8.72 -0.10
CA ILE A 95 7.47 7.52 0.75
C ILE A 95 8.85 6.86 0.85
N ILE A 96 9.53 6.68 -0.28
CA ILE A 96 10.87 6.07 -0.32
C ILE A 96 11.88 6.93 0.43
N ALA A 97 11.89 8.25 0.20
CA ALA A 97 12.78 9.17 0.89
C ALA A 97 12.57 9.15 2.41
N PHE A 98 11.31 9.18 2.88
CA PHE A 98 11.00 9.09 4.30
C PHE A 98 11.33 7.72 4.92
N LEU A 99 11.16 6.62 4.18
CA LEU A 99 11.58 5.30 4.67
C LEU A 99 13.11 5.21 4.80
N TYR A 100 13.84 5.78 3.85
CA TYR A 100 15.30 5.83 3.90
C TYR A 100 15.78 6.69 5.08
N GLU A 101 15.24 7.90 5.22
CA GLU A 101 15.57 8.81 6.32
C GLU A 101 15.17 8.22 7.68
N GLY A 102 13.99 7.61 7.77
CA GLY A 102 13.53 6.93 8.98
C GLY A 102 14.40 5.74 9.37
N ASN A 103 14.90 4.98 8.39
CA ASN A 103 15.82 3.87 8.64
C ASN A 103 17.20 4.39 9.11
N SER A 104 17.70 5.46 8.50
CA SER A 104 18.93 6.14 8.93
C SER A 104 18.80 6.66 10.38
N TYR A 105 17.70 7.36 10.69
CA TYR A 105 17.39 7.86 12.02
C TYR A 105 17.31 6.75 13.07
N LYS A 106 16.65 5.63 12.74
CA LYS A 106 16.58 4.46 13.62
C LYS A 106 17.97 3.87 13.88
N ASN A 107 18.82 3.78 12.86
CA ASN A 107 20.17 3.24 12.98
C ASN A 107 21.08 4.14 13.83
N LEU A 108 21.02 5.45 13.62
CA LEU A 108 21.77 6.45 14.40
C LEU A 108 21.38 6.39 15.88
N ARG A 109 20.09 6.34 16.19
CA ARG A 109 19.61 6.20 17.58
C ARG A 109 20.06 4.90 18.23
N ASN A 110 20.07 3.79 17.50
CA ASN A 110 20.54 2.52 18.04
C ASN A 110 22.07 2.51 18.28
N THR A 111 22.81 3.29 17.49
CA THR A 111 24.28 3.36 17.56
C THR A 111 24.78 4.30 18.65
N TYR A 112 24.07 5.40 18.95
CA TYR A 112 24.52 6.42 19.91
C TYR A 112 23.80 6.40 21.26
N ASP A 113 22.88 5.44 21.49
CA ASP A 113 22.25 5.27 22.80
C ASP A 113 23.23 4.60 23.80
N PRO A 114 23.72 5.34 24.82
CA PRO A 114 24.71 4.83 25.76
C PRO A 114 24.18 3.65 26.59
N TYR A 115 22.87 3.57 26.84
CA TYR A 115 22.26 2.48 27.59
C TYR A 115 22.23 1.17 26.80
N LYS A 116 22.14 1.26 25.46
CA LYS A 116 22.22 0.08 24.59
C LYS A 116 23.65 -0.44 24.46
N LYS A 117 24.64 0.44 24.24
CA LYS A 117 26.06 0.04 24.17
C LYS A 117 26.50 -0.73 25.43
N ALA A 118 26.19 -0.16 26.60
CA ALA A 118 26.47 -0.80 27.89
C ALA A 118 25.80 -2.18 27.99
N GLN A 119 24.54 -2.35 27.57
CA GLN A 119 23.89 -3.67 27.59
C GLN A 119 24.46 -4.67 26.59
N THR A 120 24.89 -4.24 25.39
CA THR A 120 25.62 -5.11 24.45
C THR A 120 26.93 -5.59 25.05
N GLU A 121 27.72 -4.69 25.65
CA GLU A 121 29.00 -5.03 26.29
C GLU A 121 28.78 -5.95 27.50
N ILE A 122 27.80 -5.66 28.36
CA ILE A 122 27.45 -6.50 29.53
C ILE A 122 26.95 -7.89 29.09
N LYS A 123 26.15 -7.99 28.01
CA LYS A 123 25.68 -9.28 27.49
C LYS A 123 26.79 -10.10 26.84
N VAL A 124 27.76 -9.46 26.18
CA VAL A 124 28.92 -10.15 25.59
C VAL A 124 29.85 -10.66 26.69
N ALA A 125 30.16 -9.83 27.70
CA ALA A 125 30.96 -10.24 28.86
C ALA A 125 30.30 -11.39 29.64
N LYS A 126 29.01 -11.31 29.92
CA LYS A 126 28.26 -12.37 30.61
C LYS A 126 28.15 -13.67 29.79
N LYS A 127 28.21 -13.58 28.45
CA LYS A 127 28.17 -14.74 27.56
C LYS A 127 29.54 -15.40 27.40
N GLU A 128 30.63 -14.64 27.49
CA GLU A 128 32.00 -15.18 27.50
C GLU A 128 32.33 -15.88 28.83
N GLU A 129 31.93 -15.31 29.98
CA GLU A 129 32.13 -15.97 31.28
C GLU A 129 31.31 -17.27 31.42
N GLY A 130 30.14 -17.35 30.78
CA GLY A 130 29.25 -18.53 30.86
C GLY A 130 29.67 -19.74 30.01
N HIS A 131 30.62 -19.60 29.08
CA HIS A 131 31.00 -20.68 28.16
C HIS A 131 32.43 -21.22 28.36
N GLY A 132 33.25 -20.57 29.20
CA GLY A 132 34.62 -20.99 29.51
C GLY A 132 34.74 -22.00 30.66
N ALA A 133 33.73 -22.14 31.52
CA ALA A 133 33.83 -22.91 32.77
C ALA A 133 33.48 -24.41 32.66
N GLU A 134 32.95 -24.90 31.52
CA GLU A 134 32.40 -26.27 31.41
C GLU A 134 33.26 -27.25 30.57
N LYS A 135 34.54 -26.93 30.28
CA LYS A 135 35.42 -27.82 29.49
C LYS A 135 36.63 -28.39 30.23
N HIS A 136 36.59 -28.52 31.56
CA HIS A 136 37.67 -29.15 32.32
C HIS A 136 37.15 -30.00 33.50
N LYS A 137 36.25 -30.96 33.24
CA LYS A 137 35.92 -32.01 34.22
C LYS A 137 35.31 -33.26 33.58
N ALA A 138 36.02 -33.94 32.68
CA ALA A 138 35.62 -35.26 32.20
C ALA A 138 36.79 -36.02 31.56
N VAL A 139 37.85 -36.30 32.32
CA VAL A 139 38.72 -37.46 32.10
C VAL A 139 39.29 -37.87 33.46
N GLU A 140 38.64 -38.82 34.12
CA GLU A 140 39.26 -39.81 35.03
C GLU A 140 38.66 -41.16 34.68
#